data_AF-A0A9P1GBL8-F1
#
_entry.id   AF-A0A9P1GBL8-F1
#
_cell.length_a   1.000
_cell.length_b   1.000
_cell.length_c   1.000
_cell.angle_alpha   90.00
_cell.angle_beta   90.00
_cell.angle_gamma   90.00
#
_symmetry.space_group_name_H-M   'P 1'
#
loop_
_entity.id
_entity.type
_entity.pdbx_description
1 polymer ?
#
loop_
_entity_poly.entity_id
_entity_poly.type
_entity_poly.pdbx_seq_one_letter_code
_entity_poly.pdbx_strand_id
1 'polypeptide(L)'
;MECKFEGGKFDDFIIQDPYLFPAAHGGKLVGLWCNGGLCGLLAVLTCLPWFRPKMKDRLKIKLCSWYAVLTSCGNALEALATCVLSENDGFALMLIARMVTITSLGPLLALANGLGEAIWPSKRWQDVWIVSILFLLGSLAGFLTLSLMLRDFGVLALGCTMALGFFYTGAVWLLTLLAIRERQPIAYTGVIAVILLAGSYIFLGLTDLTCGPPGHVDCYVHCFLGQGGTHYILWMAVVLGANGFLWMHFYDDQPRGAQIQWPKILTFRMFHPAATDAATVSVPEPSAATDA
;
A
#
# COMPACT_ATOMS: atom_id res chain seq x y z
N MET A 1 -30.20 3.30 18.15
CA MET A 1 -31.05 2.12 17.91
C MET A 1 -30.22 0.92 18.29
N GLU A 2 -30.66 0.12 19.25
CA GLU A 2 -29.99 -1.14 19.57
C GLU A 2 -30.27 -2.12 18.42
N CYS A 3 -29.22 -2.65 17.78
CA CYS A 3 -29.36 -3.73 16.81
C CYS A 3 -29.87 -4.94 17.60
N LYS A 4 -31.15 -5.32 17.43
CA LYS A 4 -31.74 -6.44 18.17
C LYS A 4 -31.14 -7.74 17.64
N PHE A 5 -30.28 -8.34 18.45
CA PHE A 5 -29.74 -9.67 18.23
C PHE A 5 -30.81 -10.70 18.59
N GLU A 6 -31.74 -10.97 17.67
CA GLU A 6 -32.65 -12.12 17.82
C GLU A 6 -31.89 -13.37 17.38
N GLY A 7 -31.37 -14.12 18.35
CA GLY A 7 -30.71 -15.40 18.14
C GLY A 7 -31.69 -16.39 17.50
N GLY A 8 -31.66 -16.48 16.17
CA GLY A 8 -32.57 -17.31 15.39
C GLY A 8 -31.88 -17.91 14.17
N LYS A 9 -31.55 -19.20 14.27
CA LYS A 9 -31.25 -20.16 13.19
C LYS A 9 -30.17 -19.73 12.17
N PHE A 10 -28.93 -20.12 12.47
CA PHE A 10 -27.78 -20.08 11.56
C PHE A 10 -27.78 -21.24 10.55
N ASP A 11 -28.89 -21.45 9.83
CA ASP A 11 -28.97 -22.45 8.76
C ASP A 11 -29.38 -21.75 7.46
N ASP A 12 -28.37 -21.28 6.71
CA ASP A 12 -28.20 -21.50 5.26
C ASP A 12 -27.46 -20.38 4.49
N PHE A 13 -27.38 -19.13 4.97
CA PHE A 13 -26.63 -18.08 4.26
C PHE A 13 -25.99 -17.09 5.23
N ILE A 14 -24.79 -17.41 5.74
CA ILE A 14 -23.96 -16.44 6.47
C ILE A 14 -23.45 -15.43 5.45
N ILE A 15 -23.96 -14.20 5.52
CA ILE A 15 -23.51 -13.10 4.67
C ILE A 15 -22.06 -12.77 4.98
N GLN A 16 -21.15 -13.07 4.05
CA GLN A 16 -19.70 -13.05 4.26
C GLN A 16 -19.09 -11.63 4.21
N ASP A 17 -19.74 -10.68 3.56
CA ASP A 17 -19.43 -9.26 3.66
C ASP A 17 -20.75 -8.46 3.65
N PRO A 18 -21.07 -7.74 4.74
CA PRO A 18 -22.37 -7.07 4.92
C PRO A 18 -22.59 -5.92 3.94
N TYR A 19 -21.54 -5.46 3.23
CA TYR A 19 -21.64 -4.46 2.18
C TYR A 19 -21.85 -5.07 0.79
N LEU A 20 -21.95 -6.39 0.64
CA LEU A 20 -22.51 -6.95 -0.60
C LEU A 20 -24.01 -6.63 -0.74
N PHE A 21 -24.65 -6.14 0.33
CA PHE A 21 -26.05 -5.72 0.32
C PHE A 21 -26.25 -4.26 -0.15
N PRO A 22 -27.22 -4.02 -1.06
CA PRO A 22 -27.57 -2.69 -1.56
C PRO A 22 -27.82 -1.60 -0.53
N ALA A 23 -28.38 -1.96 0.62
CA ALA A 23 -28.71 -1.01 1.67
C ALA A 23 -27.47 -0.44 2.40
N ALA A 24 -26.34 -1.16 2.41
CA ALA A 24 -25.17 -0.79 3.20
C ALA A 24 -24.00 -0.22 2.37
N HIS A 25 -24.05 -0.33 1.04
CA HIS A 25 -22.83 -0.21 0.21
C HIS A 25 -22.57 1.13 -0.45
N GLY A 26 -23.47 2.12 -0.34
CA GLY A 26 -23.33 3.42 -1.01
C GLY A 26 -22.03 4.14 -0.64
N GLY A 27 -21.72 4.28 0.65
CA GLY A 27 -20.48 4.92 1.10
C GLY A 27 -19.22 4.12 0.76
N LYS A 28 -19.27 2.79 0.82
CA LYS A 28 -18.17 1.89 0.42
C LYS A 28 -17.83 2.03 -1.05
N LEU A 29 -18.85 1.97 -1.93
CA LEU A 29 -18.68 2.11 -3.37
C LEU A 29 -18.06 3.46 -3.74
N VAL A 30 -18.56 4.56 -3.18
CA VAL A 30 -17.98 5.89 -3.42
C VAL A 30 -16.53 5.93 -2.96
N GLY A 31 -16.23 5.43 -1.77
CA GLY A 31 -14.86 5.38 -1.25
C GLY A 31 -13.91 4.61 -2.15
N LEU A 32 -14.30 3.40 -2.57
CA LEU A 32 -13.51 2.51 -3.42
C LEU A 32 -13.32 3.08 -4.83
N TRP A 33 -14.38 3.58 -5.48
CA TRP A 33 -14.28 4.18 -6.82
C TRP A 33 -13.42 5.44 -6.82
N CYS A 34 -13.58 6.32 -5.83
CA CYS A 34 -12.78 7.54 -5.75
C CYS A 34 -11.31 7.24 -5.51
N ASN A 35 -10.98 6.33 -4.59
CA ASN A 35 -9.59 5.95 -4.35
C ASN A 35 -8.98 5.21 -5.56
N GLY A 36 -9.71 4.25 -6.12
CA GLY A 36 -9.28 3.49 -7.30
C GLY A 36 -9.08 4.38 -8.52
N GLY A 37 -10.00 5.32 -8.75
CA GLY A 37 -9.92 6.35 -9.79
C GLY A 37 -8.74 7.29 -9.60
N LEU A 38 -8.49 7.79 -8.38
CA LEU A 38 -7.31 8.62 -8.10
C LEU A 38 -6.02 7.86 -8.38
N CYS A 39 -5.86 6.65 -7.82
CA CYS A 39 -4.66 5.86 -8.04
C CYS A 39 -4.46 5.54 -9.53
N GLY A 40 -5.54 5.27 -10.27
CA GLY A 40 -5.50 5.07 -11.72
C GLY A 40 -5.03 6.32 -12.46
N LEU A 41 -5.57 7.49 -12.09
CA LEU A 41 -5.14 8.78 -12.63
C LEU A 41 -3.66 9.03 -12.34
N LEU A 42 -3.21 8.81 -11.09
CA LEU A 42 -1.80 8.95 -10.71
C LEU A 42 -0.91 8.03 -11.56
N ALA A 43 -1.30 6.77 -11.76
CA ALA A 43 -0.57 5.84 -12.62
C ALA A 43 -0.43 6.35 -14.07
N VAL A 44 -1.51 6.87 -14.65
CA VAL A 44 -1.48 7.48 -16.00
C VAL A 44 -0.54 8.68 -16.01
N LEU A 45 -0.66 9.58 -15.02
CA LEU A 45 0.17 10.77 -14.92
C LEU A 45 1.67 10.42 -14.81
N THR A 46 2.07 9.36 -14.08
CA THR A 46 3.48 8.91 -14.06
C THR A 46 4.02 8.49 -15.42
N CYS A 47 3.16 8.01 -16.31
CA CYS A 47 3.56 7.53 -17.63
C CYS A 47 3.63 8.64 -18.68
N LEU A 48 2.99 9.80 -18.43
CA LEU A 48 2.95 10.91 -19.38
C LEU A 48 4.31 11.63 -19.47
N PRO A 49 4.82 11.89 -20.70
CA PRO A 49 6.12 12.54 -20.91
C PRO A 49 6.27 13.90 -20.23
N TRP A 50 5.19 14.67 -20.07
CA TRP A 50 5.20 16.01 -19.46
C TRP A 50 5.30 15.98 -17.93
N PHE A 51 4.93 14.88 -17.29
CA PHE A 51 5.13 14.61 -15.86
C PHE A 51 6.39 13.76 -15.61
N ARG A 52 6.98 13.18 -16.65
CA ARG A 52 8.25 12.45 -16.55
C ARG A 52 9.53 13.28 -16.28
N PRO A 53 9.64 14.60 -16.57
CA PRO A 53 10.96 15.24 -16.68
C PRO A 53 11.65 15.48 -15.32
N LYS A 54 10.96 15.27 -14.19
CA LYS A 54 11.56 15.39 -12.85
C LYS A 54 11.89 14.07 -12.16
N MET A 55 11.42 12.93 -12.65
CA MET A 55 11.82 11.62 -12.11
C MET A 55 12.84 10.99 -13.05
N LYS A 56 14.14 11.14 -12.76
CA LYS A 56 15.19 10.62 -13.64
C LYS A 56 15.38 9.10 -13.53
N ASP A 57 14.93 8.51 -12.43
CA ASP A 57 15.07 7.08 -12.18
C ASP A 57 13.91 6.26 -12.75
N ARG A 58 14.21 5.47 -13.80
CA ARG A 58 13.24 4.60 -14.48
C ARG A 58 12.69 3.49 -13.57
N LEU A 59 13.46 2.99 -12.61
CA LEU A 59 13.00 1.96 -11.68
C LEU A 59 12.04 2.58 -10.66
N LYS A 60 12.37 3.76 -10.11
CA LYS A 60 11.48 4.51 -9.21
C LYS A 60 10.11 4.78 -9.89
N ILE A 61 10.12 5.27 -11.13
CA ILE A 61 8.89 5.49 -11.91
C ILE A 61 8.08 4.20 -12.02
N LYS A 62 8.71 3.09 -12.43
CA LYS A 62 8.02 1.80 -12.57
C LYS A 62 7.39 1.35 -11.26
N LEU A 63 8.11 1.43 -10.15
CA LEU A 63 7.60 1.01 -8.84
C LEU A 63 6.44 1.89 -8.36
N CYS A 64 6.53 3.22 -8.51
CA CYS A 64 5.42 4.12 -8.19
C CYS A 64 4.19 3.84 -9.07
N SER A 65 4.39 3.64 -10.38
CA SER A 65 3.30 3.29 -11.30
C SER A 65 2.68 1.94 -10.94
N TRP A 66 3.48 0.91 -10.61
CA TRP A 66 2.96 -0.39 -10.20
C TRP A 66 2.16 -0.33 -8.89
N TYR A 67 2.62 0.41 -7.88
CA TYR A 67 1.85 0.66 -6.66
C TYR A 67 0.49 1.27 -6.99
N ALA A 68 0.46 2.31 -7.83
CA ALA A 68 -0.74 3.03 -8.20
C ALA A 68 -1.70 2.17 -9.04
N VAL A 69 -1.20 1.39 -10.01
CA VAL A 69 -2.00 0.46 -10.82
C VAL A 69 -2.61 -0.64 -9.95
N LEU A 70 -1.81 -1.30 -9.11
CA LEU A 70 -2.32 -2.39 -8.27
C LEU A 70 -3.35 -1.88 -7.25
N THR A 71 -3.10 -0.72 -6.63
CA THR A 71 -4.07 -0.10 -5.73
C THR A 71 -5.35 0.29 -6.47
N SER A 72 -5.24 0.84 -7.69
CA SER A 72 -6.38 1.18 -8.55
C SER A 72 -7.21 -0.05 -8.90
N CYS A 73 -6.57 -1.11 -9.41
CA CYS A 73 -7.21 -2.37 -9.76
C CYS A 73 -7.86 -3.03 -8.55
N GLY A 74 -7.18 -3.11 -7.42
CA GLY A 74 -7.74 -3.71 -6.20
C GLY A 74 -9.01 -3.00 -5.74
N ASN A 75 -8.99 -1.68 -5.62
CA ASN A 75 -10.18 -0.91 -5.20
C ASN A 75 -11.31 -0.97 -6.24
N ALA A 76 -11.00 -0.91 -7.54
CA ALA A 76 -12.01 -1.00 -8.60
C ALA A 76 -12.66 -2.39 -8.67
N LEU A 77 -11.87 -3.47 -8.52
CA LEU A 77 -12.39 -4.83 -8.47
C LEU A 77 -13.26 -5.05 -7.23
N GLU A 78 -12.89 -4.50 -6.07
CA GLU A 78 -13.73 -4.59 -4.87
C GLU A 78 -15.03 -3.80 -5.06
N ALA A 79 -14.99 -2.64 -5.70
CA ALA A 79 -16.18 -1.88 -6.03
C ALA A 79 -17.11 -2.66 -7.00
N LEU A 80 -16.55 -3.29 -8.04
CA LEU A 80 -17.29 -4.11 -8.99
C LEU A 80 -17.91 -5.34 -8.32
N ALA A 81 -17.16 -6.02 -7.45
CA ALA A 81 -17.66 -7.13 -6.64
C ALA A 81 -18.85 -6.71 -5.78
N THR A 82 -18.81 -5.47 -5.28
CA THR A 82 -19.84 -4.90 -4.41
C THR A 82 -21.11 -4.45 -5.15
N CYS A 83 -21.01 -4.03 -6.42
CA CYS A 83 -22.18 -3.48 -7.15
C CYS A 83 -22.73 -4.34 -8.29
N VAL A 84 -21.98 -5.29 -8.84
CA VAL A 84 -22.37 -6.03 -10.06
C VAL A 84 -22.70 -7.50 -9.79
N LEU A 85 -22.05 -8.13 -8.83
CA LEU A 85 -22.12 -9.58 -8.66
C LEU A 85 -23.12 -9.99 -7.58
N SER A 86 -23.66 -11.21 -7.73
CA SER A 86 -24.40 -11.89 -6.67
C SER A 86 -23.48 -12.10 -5.46
N GLU A 87 -24.04 -12.27 -4.27
CA GLU A 87 -23.26 -12.37 -3.03
C GLU A 87 -22.17 -13.46 -3.06
N ASN A 88 -22.51 -14.64 -3.61
CA ASN A 88 -21.59 -15.78 -3.71
C ASN A 88 -20.51 -15.57 -4.79
N ASP A 89 -20.85 -14.91 -5.90
CA ASP A 89 -19.91 -14.61 -6.99
C ASP A 89 -19.01 -13.41 -6.66
N GLY A 90 -19.55 -12.45 -5.90
CA GLY A 90 -18.86 -11.25 -5.44
C GLY A 90 -17.79 -11.53 -4.40
N PHE A 91 -17.97 -12.54 -3.54
CA PHE A 91 -17.01 -12.86 -2.51
C PHE A 91 -15.62 -13.25 -3.07
N ALA A 92 -15.57 -14.13 -4.07
CA ALA A 92 -14.31 -14.53 -4.69
C ALA A 92 -13.59 -13.34 -5.34
N LEU A 93 -14.34 -12.48 -6.03
CA LEU A 93 -13.79 -11.28 -6.65
C LEU A 93 -13.30 -10.27 -5.60
N MET A 94 -14.00 -10.13 -4.48
CA MET A 94 -13.60 -9.29 -3.36
C MET A 94 -12.31 -9.79 -2.69
N LEU A 95 -12.15 -11.10 -2.51
CA LEU A 95 -10.90 -11.67 -2.00
C LEU A 95 -9.73 -11.36 -2.94
N ILE A 96 -9.92 -11.58 -4.24
CA ILE A 96 -8.91 -11.25 -5.26
C ILE A 96 -8.58 -9.75 -5.22
N ALA A 97 -9.60 -8.90 -5.15
CA ALA A 97 -9.44 -7.46 -5.08
C ALA A 97 -8.57 -7.02 -3.88
N ARG A 98 -8.85 -7.56 -2.69
CA ARG A 98 -8.07 -7.27 -1.48
C ARG A 98 -6.65 -7.83 -1.56
N MET A 99 -6.46 -9.02 -2.14
CA MET A 99 -5.10 -9.55 -2.40
C MET A 99 -4.31 -8.67 -3.37
N VAL A 100 -4.96 -8.14 -4.42
CA VAL A 100 -4.34 -7.19 -5.36
C VAL A 100 -3.94 -5.90 -4.62
N THR A 101 -4.80 -5.39 -3.73
CA THR A 101 -4.48 -4.25 -2.86
C THR A 101 -3.29 -4.55 -1.95
N ILE A 102 -3.24 -5.70 -1.26
CA ILE A 102 -2.08 -6.09 -0.44
C ILE A 102 -0.81 -6.18 -1.27
N THR A 103 -0.91 -6.74 -2.48
CA THR A 103 0.22 -6.89 -3.41
C THR A 103 0.79 -5.54 -3.84
N SER A 104 -0.01 -4.47 -3.81
CA SER A 104 0.47 -3.10 -4.10
C SER A 104 1.54 -2.63 -3.10
N LEU A 105 1.62 -3.21 -1.90
CA LEU A 105 2.72 -2.94 -0.97
C LEU A 105 4.08 -3.38 -1.51
N GLY A 106 4.16 -4.39 -2.39
CA GLY A 106 5.43 -4.88 -2.93
C GLY A 106 6.29 -3.76 -3.55
N PRO A 107 5.77 -3.01 -4.54
CA PRO A 107 6.47 -1.85 -5.09
C PRO A 107 6.82 -0.77 -4.05
N LEU A 108 5.96 -0.54 -3.05
CA LEU A 108 6.22 0.45 -2.00
C LEU A 108 7.35 0.02 -1.06
N LEU A 109 7.35 -1.25 -0.62
CA LEU A 109 8.42 -1.86 0.18
C LEU A 109 9.74 -1.85 -0.61
N ALA A 110 9.68 -2.10 -1.92
CA ALA A 110 10.85 -2.00 -2.78
C ALA A 110 11.41 -0.57 -2.84
N LEU A 111 10.55 0.46 -2.83
CA LEU A 111 10.97 1.85 -2.71
C LEU A 111 11.56 2.16 -1.31
N ALA A 112 10.96 1.66 -0.24
CA ALA A 112 11.51 1.86 1.10
C ALA A 112 12.90 1.21 1.24
N ASN A 113 13.02 -0.07 0.89
CA ASN A 113 14.28 -0.81 0.93
C ASN A 113 15.32 -0.18 0.01
N GLY A 114 14.89 0.23 -1.18
CA GLY A 114 15.77 0.88 -2.15
C GLY A 114 16.40 2.15 -1.60
N LEU A 115 15.58 3.00 -0.97
CA LEU A 115 16.08 4.22 -0.34
C LEU A 115 17.04 3.92 0.80
N GLY A 116 16.68 2.98 1.68
CA GLY A 116 17.50 2.62 2.82
C GLY A 116 18.86 2.03 2.42
N GLU A 117 18.89 1.16 1.42
CA GLU A 117 20.14 0.60 0.89
C GLU A 117 21.07 1.68 0.34
N ALA A 118 20.50 2.68 -0.36
CA ALA A 118 21.27 3.75 -0.96
C ALA A 118 21.87 4.71 0.10
N ILE A 119 21.23 4.86 1.26
CA ILE A 119 21.73 5.70 2.37
C ILE A 119 22.71 4.94 3.27
N TRP A 120 22.37 3.71 3.63
CA TRP A 120 23.14 2.89 4.57
C TRP A 120 23.61 1.59 3.89
N PRO A 121 24.60 1.67 2.98
CA PRO A 121 25.04 0.51 2.22
C PRO A 121 25.57 -0.59 3.15
N SER A 122 24.90 -1.74 3.14
CA SER A 122 25.22 -2.88 4.01
C SER A 122 24.69 -4.19 3.42
N LYS A 123 25.39 -5.30 3.68
CA LYS A 123 24.89 -6.65 3.32
C LYS A 123 23.58 -7.00 4.02
N ARG A 124 23.30 -6.39 5.18
CA ARG A 124 22.06 -6.62 5.95
C ARG A 124 20.79 -6.22 5.18
N TRP A 125 20.89 -5.39 4.15
CA TRP A 125 19.73 -5.09 3.30
C TRP A 125 19.22 -6.32 2.55
N GLN A 126 20.06 -7.33 2.29
CA GLN A 126 19.62 -8.63 1.76
C GLN A 126 18.58 -9.27 2.68
N ASP A 127 18.86 -9.30 3.98
CA ASP A 127 17.95 -9.87 4.97
C ASP A 127 16.64 -9.07 5.02
N VAL A 128 16.72 -7.73 4.93
CA VAL A 128 15.54 -6.85 4.90
C VAL A 128 14.69 -7.08 3.64
N TRP A 129 15.32 -7.29 2.48
CA TRP A 129 14.61 -7.66 1.24
C TRP A 129 13.89 -9.00 1.39
N ILE A 130 14.55 -10.02 1.95
CA ILE A 130 13.95 -11.34 2.21
C ILE A 130 12.78 -11.20 3.17
N VAL A 131 12.95 -10.47 4.29
CA VAL A 131 11.88 -10.22 5.27
C VAL A 131 10.71 -9.48 4.63
N SER A 132 10.94 -8.53 3.73
CA SER A 132 9.87 -7.82 3.01
C SER A 132 9.06 -8.74 2.09
N ILE A 133 9.73 -9.67 1.41
CA ILE A 133 9.08 -10.68 0.56
C ILE A 133 8.29 -11.66 1.44
N LEU A 134 8.89 -12.17 2.51
CA LEU A 134 8.23 -13.07 3.45
C LEU A 134 7.04 -12.41 4.14
N PHE A 135 7.14 -11.12 4.49
CA PHE A 135 6.04 -10.32 5.02
C PHE A 135 4.89 -10.26 4.01
N LEU A 136 5.16 -9.97 2.73
CA LEU A 136 4.12 -9.89 1.72
C LEU A 136 3.43 -11.26 1.49
N LEU A 137 4.22 -12.32 1.33
CA LEU A 137 3.70 -13.69 1.15
C LEU A 137 2.92 -14.15 2.38
N GLY A 138 3.47 -13.92 3.57
CA GLY A 138 2.84 -14.26 4.85
C GLY A 138 1.55 -13.47 5.07
N SER A 139 1.50 -12.20 4.66
CA SER A 139 0.29 -11.37 4.77
C SER A 139 -0.80 -11.83 3.79
N LEU A 140 -0.44 -12.23 2.57
CA LEU A 140 -1.39 -12.82 1.61
C LEU A 140 -1.95 -14.16 2.12
N ALA A 141 -1.08 -15.03 2.63
CA ALA A 141 -1.49 -16.32 3.20
C ALA A 141 -2.34 -16.13 4.47
N GLY A 142 -1.95 -15.22 5.35
CA GLY A 142 -2.68 -14.85 6.56
C GLY A 142 -4.05 -14.24 6.24
N PHE A 143 -4.11 -13.30 5.30
CA PHE A 143 -5.36 -12.73 4.80
C PHE A 143 -6.30 -13.81 4.27
N LEU A 144 -5.81 -14.70 3.40
CA LEU A 144 -6.61 -15.81 2.86
C LEU A 144 -7.10 -16.74 3.97
N THR A 145 -6.22 -17.11 4.90
CA THR A 145 -6.58 -18.00 6.01
C THR A 145 -7.64 -17.36 6.90
N LEU A 146 -7.45 -16.11 7.31
CA LEU A 146 -8.40 -15.38 8.15
C LEU A 146 -9.74 -15.17 7.43
N SER A 147 -9.70 -14.83 6.14
CA SER A 147 -10.93 -14.59 5.36
C SER A 147 -11.71 -15.86 5.06
N LEU A 148 -11.04 -17.01 4.86
CA LEU A 148 -11.70 -18.29 4.61
C LEU A 148 -12.17 -18.98 5.89
N MET A 149 -11.39 -18.91 6.97
CA MET A 149 -11.65 -19.63 8.22
C MET A 149 -12.53 -18.86 9.19
N LEU A 150 -12.32 -17.54 9.30
CA LEU A 150 -13.01 -16.72 10.29
C LEU A 150 -14.09 -15.83 9.69
N ARG A 151 -14.17 -15.72 8.35
CA ARG A 151 -15.16 -14.99 7.53
C ARG A 151 -15.33 -13.48 7.81
N ASP A 152 -14.88 -12.99 8.96
CA ASP A 152 -15.23 -11.69 9.54
C ASP A 152 -14.08 -10.69 9.54
N PHE A 153 -12.85 -11.15 9.28
CA PHE A 153 -11.64 -10.36 9.51
C PHE A 153 -10.99 -9.85 8.23
N GLY A 154 -11.67 -9.93 7.09
CA GLY A 154 -11.09 -9.55 5.79
C GLY A 154 -10.64 -8.09 5.72
N VAL A 155 -11.51 -7.14 6.14
CA VAL A 155 -11.18 -5.71 6.15
C VAL A 155 -10.14 -5.39 7.22
N LEU A 156 -10.24 -6.00 8.41
CA LEU A 156 -9.24 -5.84 9.46
C LEU A 156 -7.85 -6.34 9.00
N ALA A 157 -7.78 -7.54 8.43
CA ALA A 157 -6.53 -8.14 7.96
C ALA A 157 -5.89 -7.30 6.85
N LEU A 158 -6.70 -6.81 5.91
CA LEU A 158 -6.26 -5.82 4.92
C LEU A 158 -5.72 -4.56 5.63
N GLY A 159 -6.50 -3.97 6.52
CA GLY A 159 -6.15 -2.75 7.25
C GLY A 159 -4.83 -2.86 8.02
N CYS A 160 -4.66 -3.92 8.80
CA CYS A 160 -3.43 -4.19 9.54
C CYS A 160 -2.22 -4.39 8.60
N THR A 161 -2.41 -5.16 7.52
CA THR A 161 -1.33 -5.43 6.55
C THR A 161 -0.86 -4.14 5.87
N MET A 162 -1.81 -3.35 5.35
CA MET A 162 -1.52 -2.07 4.71
C MET A 162 -0.86 -1.10 5.70
N ALA A 163 -1.38 -1.01 6.92
CA ALA A 163 -0.82 -0.14 7.94
C ALA A 163 0.62 -0.49 8.30
N LEU A 164 0.94 -1.77 8.48
CA LEU A 164 2.30 -2.22 8.75
C LEU A 164 3.27 -1.87 7.61
N GLY A 165 2.85 -2.07 6.36
CA GLY A 165 3.65 -1.69 5.20
C GLY A 165 3.91 -0.17 5.11
N PHE A 166 2.90 0.64 5.40
CA PHE A 166 3.05 2.10 5.43
C PHE A 166 3.89 2.58 6.61
N PHE A 167 3.74 2.00 7.82
CA PHE A 167 4.58 2.33 8.97
C PHE A 167 6.05 2.01 8.71
N TYR A 168 6.33 0.83 8.14
CA TYR A 168 7.68 0.46 7.75
C TYR A 168 8.28 1.48 6.77
N THR A 169 7.53 1.82 5.72
CA THR A 169 7.97 2.80 4.72
C THR A 169 8.24 4.16 5.34
N GLY A 170 7.33 4.63 6.22
CA GLY A 170 7.50 5.87 6.96
C GLY A 170 8.69 5.88 7.90
N ALA A 171 8.98 4.76 8.57
CA ALA A 171 10.14 4.63 9.45
C ALA A 171 11.45 4.74 8.65
N VAL A 172 11.57 3.99 7.54
CA VAL A 172 12.78 4.04 6.69
C VAL A 172 12.99 5.44 6.12
N TRP A 173 11.93 6.10 5.66
CA TRP A 173 12.01 7.46 5.13
C TRP A 173 12.36 8.48 6.22
N LEU A 174 11.73 8.40 7.39
CA LEU A 174 12.04 9.28 8.52
C LEU A 174 13.52 9.14 8.94
N LEU A 175 14.02 7.91 9.08
CA LEU A 175 15.42 7.67 9.38
C LEU A 175 16.33 8.25 8.29
N THR A 176 15.91 8.19 7.03
CA THR A 176 16.66 8.75 5.91
C THR A 176 16.76 10.27 6.02
N LEU A 177 15.66 10.95 6.35
CA LEU A 177 15.66 12.40 6.60
C LEU A 177 16.60 12.80 7.74
N LEU A 178 16.59 12.00 8.82
CA LEU A 178 17.47 12.24 9.97
C LEU A 178 18.94 12.04 9.60
N ALA A 179 19.26 11.11 8.70
CA ALA A 179 20.63 10.84 8.25
C ALA A 179 21.19 11.92 7.31
N ILE A 180 20.41 12.42 6.35
CA ILE A 180 20.87 13.39 5.34
C ILE A 180 21.06 14.81 5.94
N ARG A 181 20.50 15.09 7.13
CA ARG A 181 20.50 16.41 7.82
C ARG A 181 19.93 17.59 7.01
N GLU A 182 19.48 17.39 5.77
CA GLU A 182 18.79 18.41 4.98
C GLU A 182 17.33 18.53 5.42
N ARG A 183 17.02 19.63 6.12
CA ARG A 183 15.65 19.95 6.53
C ARG A 183 14.88 20.61 5.39
N GLN A 184 14.39 19.80 4.46
CA GLN A 184 13.44 20.27 3.45
C GLN A 184 12.00 19.93 3.88
N PRO A 185 11.07 20.91 3.93
CA PRO A 185 9.69 20.67 4.36
C PRO A 185 8.97 19.62 3.50
N ILE A 186 9.29 19.55 2.20
CA ILE A 186 8.74 18.55 1.23
C ILE A 186 9.18 17.12 1.56
N ALA A 187 10.27 16.95 2.30
CA ALA A 187 10.73 15.63 2.69
C ALA A 187 9.86 15.06 3.83
N TYR A 188 9.44 15.91 4.76
CA TYR A 188 8.54 15.54 5.86
C TYR A 188 7.12 15.24 5.39
N THR A 189 6.65 15.85 4.29
CA THR A 189 5.31 15.57 3.76
C THR A 189 5.14 14.12 3.32
N GLY A 190 6.20 13.48 2.79
CA GLY A 190 6.20 12.05 2.45
C GLY A 190 6.02 11.15 3.68
N VAL A 191 6.73 11.43 4.77
CA VAL A 191 6.61 10.70 6.05
C VAL A 191 5.23 10.88 6.67
N ILE A 192 4.73 12.13 6.70
CA ILE A 192 3.39 12.43 7.21
C ILE A 192 2.34 11.70 6.38
N ALA A 193 2.48 11.71 5.04
CA ALA A 193 1.55 11.03 4.14
C ALA A 193 1.45 9.53 4.44
N VAL A 194 2.57 8.82 4.58
CA VAL A 194 2.53 7.38 4.87
C VAL A 194 2.03 7.08 6.29
N ILE A 195 2.26 7.95 7.27
CA ILE A 195 1.65 7.81 8.60
C ILE A 195 0.13 8.00 8.53
N LEU A 196 -0.34 8.99 7.76
CA LEU A 196 -1.78 9.22 7.53
C LEU A 196 -2.43 8.03 6.80
N LEU A 197 -1.74 7.45 5.81
CA LEU A 197 -2.19 6.21 5.15
C LEU A 197 -2.26 5.04 6.14
N ALA A 198 -1.23 4.84 6.97
CA ALA A 198 -1.24 3.78 7.98
C ALA A 198 -2.42 3.95 8.96
N GLY A 199 -2.61 5.17 9.47
CA GLY A 199 -3.70 5.51 10.37
C GLY A 199 -5.08 5.33 9.74
N SER A 200 -5.25 5.69 8.47
CA SER A 200 -6.54 5.51 7.78
C SER A 200 -6.90 4.04 7.60
N TYR A 201 -5.93 3.16 7.28
CA TYR A 201 -6.19 1.72 7.17
C TYR A 201 -6.47 1.05 8.51
N ILE A 202 -5.83 1.50 9.60
CA ILE A 202 -6.21 1.08 10.97
C ILE A 202 -7.62 1.54 11.28
N PHE A 203 -7.94 2.81 11.01
CA PHE A 203 -9.28 3.34 11.23
C PHE A 203 -10.31 2.53 10.46
N LEU A 204 -10.07 2.22 9.19
CA LEU A 204 -10.96 1.40 8.37
C LEU A 204 -11.19 0.02 9.00
N GLY A 205 -10.11 -0.70 9.34
CA GLY A 205 -10.20 -2.03 9.93
C GLY A 205 -10.92 -2.06 11.28
N LEU A 206 -10.66 -1.08 12.16
CA LEU A 206 -11.30 -0.99 13.47
C LEU A 206 -12.77 -0.57 13.37
N THR A 207 -13.07 0.43 12.55
CA THR A 207 -14.45 0.93 12.42
C THR A 207 -15.37 -0.11 11.81
N ASP A 208 -14.87 -0.91 10.86
CA ASP A 208 -15.63 -1.99 10.24
C ASP A 208 -16.10 -3.04 11.26
N LEU A 209 -15.23 -3.44 12.20
CA LEU A 209 -15.58 -4.36 13.30
C LEU A 209 -16.60 -3.76 14.27
N THR A 210 -16.55 -2.45 14.49
CA THR A 210 -17.47 -1.77 15.43
C THR A 210 -18.85 -1.49 14.84
N CYS A 211 -19.02 -1.59 13.52
CA CYS A 211 -20.32 -1.39 12.87
C CYS A 211 -21.30 -2.56 13.13
N GLY A 212 -20.80 -3.77 13.39
CA GLY A 212 -21.64 -4.91 13.75
C GLY A 212 -20.93 -6.24 13.47
N PRO A 213 -21.48 -7.36 13.96
CA PRO A 213 -21.02 -8.68 13.55
C PRO A 213 -21.39 -8.95 12.08
N PRO A 214 -20.55 -9.68 11.32
CA PRO A 214 -20.87 -10.08 9.96
C PRO A 214 -22.12 -10.96 9.88
N GLY A 215 -22.79 -10.97 8.73
CA GLY A 215 -24.14 -11.51 8.63
C GLY A 215 -25.25 -10.48 8.90
N HIS A 216 -24.96 -9.40 9.63
CA HIS A 216 -26.01 -8.49 10.14
C HIS A 216 -26.03 -7.13 9.43
N VAL A 217 -26.54 -7.14 8.19
CA VAL A 217 -26.64 -5.94 7.31
C VAL A 217 -27.27 -4.75 8.04
N ASP A 218 -28.31 -4.96 8.85
CA ASP A 218 -29.01 -3.90 9.57
C ASP A 218 -28.11 -3.12 10.54
N CYS A 219 -27.14 -3.79 11.19
CA CYS A 219 -26.19 -3.12 12.07
C CYS A 219 -25.24 -2.22 11.26
N TYR A 220 -24.85 -2.66 10.06
CA TYR A 220 -23.96 -1.92 9.16
C TYR A 220 -24.64 -0.72 8.49
N VAL A 221 -25.92 -0.83 8.14
CA VAL A 221 -26.74 0.29 7.65
C VAL A 221 -26.80 1.42 8.68
N HIS A 222 -26.89 1.07 9.96
CA HIS A 222 -26.98 2.00 11.08
C HIS A 222 -25.68 2.09 11.90
N CYS A 223 -24.52 1.94 11.25
CA CYS A 223 -23.24 2.06 11.93
C CYS A 223 -23.14 3.39 12.71
N PHE A 224 -22.40 3.39 13.82
CA PHE A 224 -22.30 4.51 14.78
C PHE A 224 -21.90 5.86 14.18
N LEU A 225 -21.35 5.87 12.95
CA LEU A 225 -21.01 7.07 12.18
C LEU A 225 -22.16 7.64 11.34
N GLY A 226 -23.37 7.11 11.48
CA GLY A 226 -24.60 7.67 10.93
C GLY A 226 -25.24 6.81 9.84
N GLN A 227 -24.50 6.48 8.77
CA GLN A 227 -25.00 5.68 7.64
C GLN A 227 -24.02 4.59 7.20
N GLY A 228 -24.55 3.56 6.53
CA GLY A 228 -23.77 2.48 5.94
C GLY A 228 -22.66 3.00 5.02
N GLY A 229 -21.43 2.63 5.34
CA GLY A 229 -20.24 2.99 4.56
C GLY A 229 -19.69 4.41 4.82
N THR A 230 -20.17 5.17 5.81
CA THR A 230 -19.60 6.49 6.14
C THR A 230 -18.11 6.42 6.52
N HIS A 231 -17.67 5.37 7.20
CA HIS A 231 -16.24 5.18 7.52
C HIS A 231 -15.38 4.96 6.25
N TYR A 232 -15.92 4.39 5.17
CA TYR A 232 -15.22 4.32 3.89
C TYR A 232 -15.06 5.71 3.26
N ILE A 233 -16.02 6.61 3.43
CA ILE A 233 -15.90 8.00 2.95
C ILE A 233 -14.81 8.74 3.75
N LEU A 234 -14.80 8.59 5.09
CA LEU A 234 -13.79 9.19 5.95
C LEU A 234 -12.38 8.63 5.64
N TRP A 235 -12.28 7.31 5.48
CA TRP A 235 -11.06 6.66 5.02
C TRP A 235 -10.59 7.22 3.67
N MET A 236 -11.50 7.29 2.68
CA MET A 236 -11.20 7.81 1.35
C MET A 236 -10.71 9.26 1.40
N ALA A 237 -11.32 10.14 2.21
CA ALA A 237 -10.89 11.53 2.31
C ALA A 237 -9.43 11.66 2.77
N VAL A 238 -9.02 10.85 3.76
CA VAL A 238 -7.64 10.81 4.25
C VAL A 238 -6.70 10.19 3.20
N VAL A 239 -7.12 9.08 2.57
CA VAL A 239 -6.31 8.36 1.58
C VAL A 239 -6.07 9.20 0.32
N LEU A 240 -7.07 9.94 -0.17
CA LEU A 240 -6.91 10.84 -1.31
C LEU A 240 -5.83 11.90 -1.05
N GLY A 241 -5.95 12.60 0.08
CA GLY A 241 -4.98 13.63 0.47
C GLY A 241 -3.57 13.05 0.64
N ALA A 242 -3.47 11.94 1.37
CA ALA A 242 -2.19 11.32 1.67
C ALA A 242 -1.52 10.71 0.42
N ASN A 243 -2.26 10.05 -0.48
CA ASN A 243 -1.70 9.61 -1.76
C ASN A 243 -1.24 10.79 -2.63
N GLY A 244 -1.95 11.92 -2.62
CA GLY A 244 -1.51 13.14 -3.29
C GLY A 244 -0.18 13.67 -2.75
N PHE A 245 -0.03 13.76 -1.42
CA PHE A 245 1.24 14.17 -0.79
C PHE A 245 2.37 13.19 -1.04
N LEU A 246 2.08 11.89 -0.98
CA LEU A 246 3.01 10.82 -1.30
C LEU A 246 3.53 10.95 -2.75
N TRP A 247 2.63 11.27 -3.68
CA TRP A 247 2.99 11.45 -5.09
C TRP A 247 3.85 12.70 -5.32
N MET A 248 3.54 13.81 -4.63
CA MET A 248 4.40 15.00 -4.66
C MET A 248 5.81 14.70 -4.13
N HIS A 249 5.92 13.89 -3.06
CA HIS A 249 7.20 13.44 -2.54
C HIS A 249 7.98 12.57 -3.54
N PHE A 250 7.29 11.70 -4.29
CA PHE A 250 7.94 10.92 -5.36
C PHE A 250 8.37 11.78 -6.55
N TYR A 251 7.62 12.85 -6.84
CA TYR A 251 7.87 13.74 -7.98
C TYR A 251 9.05 14.69 -7.75
N ASP A 252 9.32 15.08 -6.50
CA ASP A 252 10.49 15.86 -6.17
C ASP A 252 11.72 14.92 -6.15
N ASP A 253 12.56 15.03 -7.19
CA ASP A 253 13.92 14.49 -7.19
C ASP A 253 14.60 15.11 -5.97
N GLN A 254 14.89 14.29 -4.94
CA GLN A 254 15.82 14.45 -3.80
C GLN A 254 16.27 15.88 -3.42
N PRO A 255 16.43 16.20 -2.12
CA PRO A 255 16.99 17.48 -1.72
C PRO A 255 18.32 17.71 -2.46
N ARG A 256 18.46 18.91 -3.06
CA ARG A 256 19.27 19.22 -4.27
C ARG A 256 20.80 19.02 -4.17
N GLY A 257 21.31 18.16 -3.29
CA GLY A 257 22.72 17.83 -3.13
C GLY A 257 23.04 16.34 -3.04
N ALA A 258 22.08 15.47 -2.68
CA ALA A 258 22.32 14.04 -2.57
C ALA A 258 21.85 13.31 -3.85
N GLN A 259 22.77 13.01 -4.77
CA GLN A 259 22.51 12.04 -5.84
C GLN A 259 22.38 10.64 -5.24
N ILE A 260 21.24 10.35 -4.61
CA ILE A 260 20.93 9.01 -4.13
C ILE A 260 20.70 8.15 -5.37
N GLN A 261 21.72 7.38 -5.73
CA GLN A 261 21.58 6.31 -6.70
C GLN A 261 20.76 5.21 -6.04
N TRP A 262 19.46 5.19 -6.34
CA TRP A 262 18.57 4.07 -6.02
C TRP A 262 19.23 2.77 -6.50
N PRO A 263 19.12 1.68 -5.73
CA PRO A 263 20.11 0.62 -5.81
C PRO A 263 20.13 -0.03 -7.18
N LYS A 264 21.32 0.02 -7.78
CA LYS A 264 21.68 -0.81 -8.94
C LYS A 264 22.20 -2.19 -8.52
N ILE A 265 22.51 -2.39 -7.24
CA ILE A 265 23.53 -3.36 -6.82
C ILE A 265 22.93 -4.64 -6.23
N LEU A 266 21.91 -4.62 -5.34
CA LEU A 266 21.45 -5.85 -4.69
C LEU A 266 20.34 -6.63 -5.41
N THR A 267 19.34 -5.97 -5.98
CA THR A 267 18.31 -6.66 -6.80
C THR A 267 18.97 -7.34 -8.00
N PHE A 268 19.97 -6.69 -8.61
CA PHE A 268 20.73 -7.27 -9.73
C PHE A 268 21.60 -8.45 -9.28
N ARG A 269 22.24 -8.39 -8.10
CA ARG A 269 23.06 -9.48 -7.54
C ARG A 269 22.24 -10.71 -7.11
N MET A 270 21.01 -10.55 -6.64
CA MET A 270 20.14 -11.67 -6.27
C MET A 270 19.64 -12.47 -7.48
N PHE A 271 19.39 -11.80 -8.61
CA PHE A 271 18.87 -12.46 -9.83
C PHE A 271 19.95 -12.78 -10.88
N HIS A 272 21.13 -12.18 -10.79
CA HIS A 272 22.26 -12.41 -11.69
C HIS A 272 23.61 -12.53 -10.96
N PRO A 273 23.83 -13.60 -10.18
CA PRO A 273 25.11 -13.84 -9.49
C PRO A 273 26.31 -13.95 -10.44
N ALA A 274 26.09 -14.31 -11.71
CA ALA A 274 27.15 -14.46 -12.71
C ALA A 274 27.60 -13.15 -13.38
N ALA A 275 26.83 -12.05 -13.26
CA ALA A 275 27.22 -10.75 -13.82
C ALA A 275 28.18 -9.96 -12.90
N THR A 276 28.45 -10.50 -11.71
CA THR A 276 29.18 -9.82 -10.63
C THR A 276 30.70 -9.85 -10.79
N ASP A 277 31.26 -10.83 -11.50
CA ASP A 277 32.72 -10.99 -11.60
C ASP A 277 33.37 -10.03 -12.62
N ALA A 278 32.58 -9.54 -13.58
CA ALA A 278 33.06 -8.64 -14.63
C ALA A 278 33.15 -7.16 -14.19
N ALA A 279 32.37 -6.75 -13.18
CA ALA A 279 32.31 -5.35 -12.73
C ALA A 279 33.34 -4.99 -11.65
N THR A 280 34.05 -5.98 -11.09
CA THR A 280 35.07 -5.81 -10.05
C THR A 280 36.48 -5.52 -10.56
N VAL A 281 36.71 -5.46 -11.89
CA VAL A 281 38.08 -5.40 -12.46
C VAL A 281 38.51 -4.01 -12.99
N SER A 282 37.71 -2.95 -12.86
CA SER A 282 38.09 -1.63 -13.42
C SER A 282 37.99 -0.45 -12.46
N VAL A 283 38.61 -0.56 -11.28
CA VAL A 283 39.06 0.63 -10.55
C VAL A 283 40.56 0.76 -10.78
N PRO A 284 41.03 1.72 -11.60
CA PRO A 284 42.46 2.02 -11.67
C PRO A 284 42.90 2.55 -10.31
N GLU A 285 43.98 2.00 -9.75
CA GLU A 285 44.64 2.57 -8.59
C GLU A 285 45.04 4.03 -8.89
N PRO A 286 44.84 4.97 -7.95
CA PRO A 286 45.44 6.29 -8.09
C PRO A 286 46.95 6.14 -7.98
N SER A 287 47.66 6.32 -9.10
CA SER A 287 49.11 6.42 -9.12
C SER A 287 49.53 7.54 -8.17
N ALA A 288 50.31 7.18 -7.15
CA ALA A 288 50.91 8.12 -6.24
C ALA A 288 51.63 9.22 -7.05
N ALA A 289 51.21 10.46 -6.84
CA ALA A 289 52.01 11.61 -7.22
C ALA A 289 53.30 11.54 -6.41
N THR A 290 54.40 11.19 -7.07
CA THR A 290 55.73 11.48 -6.57
C THR A 290 56.02 12.95 -6.86
N ASP A 291 56.05 13.76 -5.81
CA ASP A 291 56.70 15.06 -5.81
C ASP A 291 58.18 14.88 -6.19
N ALA A 292 58.60 15.57 -7.26
CA ALA A 292 59.99 15.87 -7.60
C ALA A 292 60.04 17.21 -8.33
#